data_AF-A0AAD9PA75-F1
#
_entry.id   AF-A0AAD9PA75-F1
#
_cell.length_a   1.000
_cell.length_b   1.000
_cell.length_c   1.000
_cell.angle_alpha   90.00
_cell.angle_beta   90.00
_cell.angle_gamma   90.00
#
_symmetry.space_group_name_H-M   'P 1'
#
loop_
_entity.id
_entity.type
_entity.pdbx_description
1 polymer ?
#
loop_
_entity_poly.entity_id
_entity_poly.type
_entity_poly.pdbx_seq_one_letter_code
_entity_poly.pdbx_strand_id
1 'polypeptide(L)'
;MPRTLPMALLGVNEDADFLNILSSFQDNAIGNTCRSDDTILLIGRHLWRKDRTKVDKHDEVRKSVMAEMRNLAALFVEFQKHEEDPHSSNAKVMFSREKWSILEEAVICLTTTATPQSPDAHLKYGLKNTLYYLMMKSADILQGEALTVKGVKERQRWMNCNTSSPF
;
A
#
# COMPACT_ATOMS: atom_id res chain seq x y z
N MET A 1 -31.58 4.93 -24.58
CA MET A 1 -30.18 5.27 -24.92
C MET A 1 -29.39 5.41 -23.62
N PRO A 2 -28.57 4.42 -23.21
CA PRO A 2 -27.68 4.63 -22.07
C PRO A 2 -26.51 5.52 -22.53
N ARG A 3 -26.34 6.68 -21.90
CA ARG A 3 -25.19 7.57 -22.13
C ARG A 3 -23.98 6.96 -21.42
N THR A 4 -23.03 6.44 -22.18
CA THR A 4 -21.71 6.08 -21.68
C THR A 4 -20.98 7.35 -21.28
N LEU A 5 -20.71 7.52 -19.98
CA LEU A 5 -19.92 8.64 -19.46
C LEU A 5 -18.45 8.45 -19.86
N PRO A 6 -17.71 9.53 -20.21
CA PRO A 6 -16.30 9.43 -20.57
C PRO A 6 -15.47 8.99 -19.36
N MET A 7 -14.70 7.91 -19.50
CA MET A 7 -13.73 7.40 -18.51
C MET A 7 -12.77 8.48 -17.98
N ALA A 8 -12.49 9.52 -18.77
CA ALA A 8 -11.65 10.64 -18.38
C ALA A 8 -12.23 11.48 -17.22
N LEU A 9 -13.55 11.60 -17.10
CA LEU A 9 -14.21 12.33 -16.02
C LEU A 9 -14.18 11.56 -14.70
N LEU A 10 -14.11 10.22 -14.75
CA LEU A 10 -13.94 9.36 -13.58
C LEU A 10 -12.52 9.44 -13.01
N GLY A 11 -11.50 9.48 -13.87
CA GLY A 11 -10.10 9.59 -13.45
C GLY A 11 -9.76 10.90 -12.72
N VAL A 12 -10.29 12.03 -13.19
CA VAL A 12 -10.04 13.35 -12.56
C VAL A 12 -10.66 13.44 -11.17
N ASN A 13 -11.84 12.83 -10.95
CA ASN A 13 -12.49 12.82 -9.63
C ASN A 13 -11.89 11.76 -8.69
N GLU A 14 -11.41 10.63 -9.23
CA GLU A 14 -10.67 9.61 -8.48
C GLU A 14 -9.44 10.17 -7.78
N ASP A 15 -8.66 10.97 -8.50
CA ASP A 15 -7.47 11.59 -7.96
C ASP A 15 -7.84 12.64 -6.90
N ALA A 16 -8.91 13.42 -7.08
CA ALA A 16 -9.37 14.40 -6.09
C ALA A 16 -9.83 13.75 -4.76
N ASP A 17 -10.63 12.69 -4.82
CA ASP A 17 -11.09 11.99 -3.61
C ASP A 17 -9.95 11.30 -2.85
N PHE A 18 -9.02 10.69 -3.58
CA PHE A 18 -7.86 10.09 -2.96
C PHE A 18 -6.91 11.15 -2.36
N LEU A 19 -6.73 12.30 -3.02
CA LEU A 19 -5.99 13.43 -2.44
C LEU A 19 -6.65 13.93 -1.15
N ASN A 20 -7.99 13.93 -1.08
CA ASN A 20 -8.71 14.23 0.16
C ASN A 20 -8.40 13.22 1.28
N ILE A 21 -8.22 11.93 0.95
CA ILE A 21 -7.73 10.93 1.92
C ILE A 21 -6.34 11.31 2.43
N LEU A 22 -5.41 11.61 1.51
CA LEU A 22 -4.03 11.94 1.86
C LEU A 22 -3.92 13.20 2.75
N SER A 23 -4.73 14.22 2.47
CA SER A 23 -4.76 15.46 3.26
C SER A 23 -5.31 15.28 4.68
N SER A 24 -6.09 14.21 4.90
CA SER A 24 -6.68 13.91 6.22
C SER A 24 -5.77 13.12 7.17
N PHE A 25 -4.58 12.71 6.74
CA PHE A 25 -3.59 12.15 7.66
C PHE A 25 -3.04 13.23 8.60
N GLN A 26 -2.58 12.82 9.78
CA GLN A 26 -1.94 13.70 10.75
C GLN A 26 -0.49 14.01 10.34
N ASP A 27 0.02 15.18 10.73
CA ASP A 27 1.42 15.57 10.50
C ASP A 27 2.37 14.91 11.50
N ASN A 28 2.54 13.59 11.37
CA ASN A 28 3.48 12.79 12.14
C ASN A 28 4.22 11.81 11.21
N ALA A 29 5.18 11.05 11.75
CA ALA A 29 5.98 10.12 10.96
C ALA A 29 5.10 9.17 10.11
N ILE A 30 4.08 8.57 10.69
CA ILE A 30 3.16 7.64 10.00
C ILE A 30 2.39 8.36 8.90
N GLY A 31 1.81 9.53 9.20
CA GLY A 31 1.02 10.28 8.23
C GLY A 31 1.86 10.84 7.09
N ASN A 32 3.10 11.24 7.36
CA ASN A 32 4.05 11.64 6.33
C ASN A 32 4.40 10.45 5.42
N THR A 33 4.70 9.29 6.00
CA THR A 33 4.92 8.04 5.24
C THR A 33 3.73 7.69 4.36
N CYS A 34 2.48 7.83 4.85
CA CYS A 34 1.28 7.62 4.03
C CYS A 34 1.20 8.53 2.80
N ARG A 35 1.79 9.74 2.86
CA ARG A 35 1.74 10.75 1.80
C ARG A 35 2.94 10.68 0.85
N SER A 36 4.09 10.18 1.30
CA SER A 36 5.35 10.24 0.54
C SER A 36 5.85 8.88 0.05
N ASP A 37 5.45 7.78 0.67
CA ASP A 37 5.91 6.45 0.26
C ASP A 37 5.15 5.94 -0.97
N ASP A 38 5.85 5.79 -2.09
CA ASP A 38 5.26 5.38 -3.37
C ASP A 38 4.51 4.04 -3.30
N THR A 39 5.00 3.11 -2.48
CA THR A 39 4.40 1.77 -2.34
C THR A 39 3.10 1.84 -1.56
N ILE A 40 3.08 2.59 -0.47
CA ILE A 40 1.88 2.81 0.34
C ILE A 40 0.84 3.61 -0.46
N LEU A 41 1.25 4.61 -1.25
CA LEU A 41 0.38 5.34 -2.16
C LEU A 41 -0.23 4.45 -3.24
N LEU A 42 0.57 3.58 -3.84
CA LEU A 42 0.11 2.60 -4.83
C LEU A 42 -0.96 1.68 -4.22
N ILE A 43 -0.65 1.07 -3.08
CA ILE A 43 -1.58 0.17 -2.38
C ILE A 43 -2.86 0.92 -2.01
N GLY A 44 -2.75 2.10 -1.38
CA GLY A 44 -3.89 2.93 -1.00
C GLY A 44 -4.82 3.26 -2.17
N ARG A 45 -4.27 3.62 -3.33
CA ARG A 45 -5.06 3.85 -4.55
C ARG A 45 -5.79 2.60 -5.03
N HIS A 46 -5.13 1.44 -5.00
CA HIS A 46 -5.76 0.18 -5.37
C HIS A 46 -6.92 -0.20 -4.44
N LEU A 47 -6.74 -0.02 -3.13
CA LEU A 47 -7.79 -0.24 -2.14
C LEU A 47 -8.99 0.68 -2.38
N TRP A 48 -8.72 1.96 -2.62
CA TRP A 48 -9.75 2.96 -2.92
C TRP A 48 -10.58 2.59 -4.16
N ARG A 49 -9.91 2.24 -5.26
CA ARG A 49 -10.59 1.86 -6.51
C ARG A 49 -11.44 0.60 -6.37
N LYS A 50 -10.97 -0.40 -5.62
CA LYS A 50 -11.65 -1.69 -5.48
C LYS A 50 -13.00 -1.57 -4.77
N ASP A 51 -13.07 -0.78 -3.70
CA ASP A 51 -14.24 -0.74 -2.83
C ASP A 51 -15.26 0.37 -3.16
N ARG A 52 -14.93 1.31 -4.06
CA ARG A 52 -15.86 2.38 -4.50
C ARG A 52 -17.01 1.89 -5.38
N THR A 53 -17.01 0.62 -5.80
CA THR A 53 -18.17 -0.01 -6.45
C THR A 53 -19.41 -0.06 -5.55
N LYS A 54 -19.23 0.17 -4.23
CA LYS A 54 -20.28 0.21 -3.21
C LYS A 54 -20.68 1.67 -2.92
N VAL A 55 -21.50 2.25 -3.79
CA VAL A 55 -21.88 3.68 -3.77
C VAL A 55 -22.48 4.13 -2.43
N ASP A 56 -23.20 3.24 -1.73
CA ASP A 56 -23.90 3.56 -0.47
C ASP A 56 -22.98 3.63 0.77
N LYS A 57 -21.67 3.36 0.63
CA LYS A 57 -20.73 3.20 1.76
C LYS A 57 -19.44 4.03 1.62
N HIS A 58 -19.48 5.11 0.87
CA HIS A 58 -18.30 5.91 0.53
C HIS A 58 -17.46 6.33 1.75
N ASP A 59 -18.09 6.82 2.82
CA ASP A 59 -17.39 7.25 4.03
C ASP A 59 -16.77 6.09 4.83
N GLU A 60 -17.43 4.94 4.85
CA GLU A 60 -16.92 3.73 5.50
C GLU A 60 -15.71 3.20 4.74
N VAL A 61 -15.78 3.20 3.40
CA VAL A 61 -14.66 2.83 2.52
C VAL A 61 -13.49 3.78 2.76
N ARG A 62 -13.74 5.10 2.81
CA ARG A 62 -12.70 6.10 3.08
C ARG A 62 -11.99 5.82 4.40
N LYS A 63 -12.75 5.63 5.48
CA LYS A 63 -12.20 5.31 6.82
C LYS A 63 -11.41 4.00 6.81
N SER A 64 -11.89 2.99 6.07
CA SER A 64 -11.20 1.71 5.93
C SER A 64 -9.86 1.86 5.20
N VAL A 65 -9.82 2.55 4.05
CA VAL A 65 -8.58 2.82 3.31
C VAL A 65 -7.58 3.59 4.18
N MET A 66 -8.04 4.63 4.88
CA MET A 66 -7.19 5.39 5.81
C MET A 66 -6.62 4.52 6.94
N ALA A 67 -7.42 3.59 7.48
CA ALA A 67 -6.95 2.67 8.52
C ALA A 67 -5.92 1.68 7.96
N GLU A 68 -6.17 1.10 6.79
CA GLU A 68 -5.24 0.17 6.12
C GLU A 68 -3.91 0.87 5.78
N MET A 69 -3.94 2.06 5.17
CA MET A 69 -2.72 2.83 4.87
C MET A 69 -1.92 3.16 6.13
N ARG A 70 -2.57 3.58 7.22
CA ARG A 70 -1.89 3.87 8.49
C ARG A 70 -1.26 2.62 9.11
N ASN A 71 -1.95 1.48 9.08
CA ASN A 71 -1.41 0.23 9.60
C ASN A 71 -0.18 -0.21 8.81
N LEU A 72 -0.21 -0.06 7.47
CA LEU A 72 0.93 -0.39 6.62
C LEU A 72 2.10 0.58 6.85
N ALA A 73 1.84 1.88 6.95
CA ALA A 73 2.84 2.88 7.26
C ALA A 73 3.46 2.69 8.65
N ALA A 74 2.64 2.36 9.66
CA ALA A 74 3.12 2.05 11.00
C ALA A 74 4.03 0.80 10.99
N LEU A 75 3.65 -0.24 10.25
CA LEU A 75 4.48 -1.42 10.07
C LEU A 75 5.80 -1.09 9.39
N PHE A 76 5.78 -0.26 8.35
CA PHE A 76 6.99 0.15 7.66
C PHE A 76 7.93 0.99 8.55
N VAL A 77 7.38 1.95 9.29
CA VAL A 77 8.16 2.76 10.23
C VAL A 77 8.76 1.89 11.34
N GLU A 78 8.04 0.86 11.81
CA GLU A 78 8.60 -0.09 12.77
C GLU A 78 9.70 -0.95 12.13
N PHE A 79 9.45 -1.48 10.93
CA PHE A 79 10.40 -2.27 10.16
C PHE A 79 11.74 -1.53 9.95
N GLN A 80 11.69 -0.25 9.63
CA GLN A 80 12.88 0.59 9.45
C GLN A 80 13.75 0.69 10.70
N LYS A 81 13.20 0.53 11.92
CA LYS A 81 13.99 0.54 13.16
C LYS A 81 14.91 -0.68 13.30
N HIS A 82 14.57 -1.76 12.61
CA HIS A 82 15.30 -3.04 12.62
C HIS A 82 16.14 -3.23 11.36
N GLU A 83 16.10 -2.28 10.42
CA GLU A 83 16.86 -2.32 9.17
C GLU A 83 18.23 -1.65 9.34
N GLU A 84 19.28 -2.25 8.75
CA GLU A 84 20.66 -1.72 8.81
C GLU A 84 20.82 -0.39 8.06
N ASP A 85 20.05 -0.18 7.00
CA ASP A 85 19.97 1.09 6.24
C ASP A 85 18.51 1.58 6.17
N PRO A 86 18.05 2.35 7.17
CA PRO A 86 16.66 2.79 7.25
C PRO A 86 16.24 3.81 6.18
N HIS A 87 17.19 4.43 5.46
CA HIS A 87 16.92 5.67 4.70
C HIS A 87 16.79 5.47 3.19
N SER A 88 17.13 4.30 2.64
CA SER A 88 17.25 4.14 1.18
C SER A 88 16.07 3.45 0.50
N SER A 89 15.11 2.89 1.25
CA SER A 89 14.03 2.11 0.67
C SER A 89 12.63 2.63 1.00
N ASN A 90 11.69 2.39 0.09
CA ASN A 90 10.26 2.50 0.32
C ASN A 90 9.69 1.18 0.88
N ALA A 91 8.42 1.19 1.27
CA ALA A 91 7.72 0.08 1.92
C ALA A 91 7.70 -1.23 1.13
N LYS A 92 8.06 -1.23 -0.16
CA LYS A 92 8.19 -2.45 -0.99
C LYS A 92 9.21 -3.44 -0.42
N VAL A 93 10.25 -2.95 0.25
CA VAL A 93 11.32 -3.81 0.82
C VAL A 93 10.78 -4.84 1.80
N MET A 94 9.73 -4.51 2.56
CA MET A 94 9.08 -5.45 3.48
C MET A 94 8.60 -6.71 2.78
N PHE A 95 8.25 -6.63 1.50
CA PHE A 95 7.75 -7.75 0.71
C PHE A 95 8.86 -8.59 0.06
N SER A 96 10.13 -8.27 0.34
CA SER A 96 11.28 -9.04 -0.13
C SER A 96 11.58 -10.18 0.83
N ARG A 97 11.76 -11.40 0.30
CA ARG A 97 12.01 -12.60 1.11
C ARG A 97 13.23 -12.49 2.02
N GLU A 98 14.25 -11.78 1.54
CA GLU A 98 15.51 -11.52 2.28
C GLU A 98 15.28 -10.72 3.57
N LYS A 99 14.15 -10.01 3.68
CA LYS A 99 13.83 -9.08 4.75
C LYS A 99 12.73 -9.60 5.68
N TRP A 100 12.29 -10.85 5.51
CA TRP A 100 11.17 -11.41 6.27
C TRP A 100 11.45 -11.56 7.77
N SER A 101 12.68 -11.86 8.17
CA SER A 101 13.04 -11.90 9.60
C SER A 101 12.83 -10.54 10.27
N ILE A 102 13.27 -9.46 9.61
CA ILE A 102 13.09 -8.08 10.07
C ILE A 102 11.60 -7.71 10.12
N LEU A 103 10.83 -8.14 9.11
CA LEU A 103 9.38 -7.93 9.08
C LEU A 103 8.66 -8.67 10.22
N GLU A 104 9.06 -9.90 10.51
CA GLU A 104 8.50 -10.68 11.61
C GLU A 104 8.72 -9.97 12.95
N GLU A 105 9.94 -9.51 13.22
CA GLU A 105 10.26 -8.71 14.41
C GLU A 105 9.40 -7.44 14.51
N ALA A 106 9.26 -6.70 13.42
CA ALA A 106 8.43 -5.50 13.38
C ALA A 106 6.94 -5.80 13.70
N VAL A 107 6.40 -6.91 13.18
CA VAL A 107 5.04 -7.35 13.50
C VAL A 107 4.92 -7.71 14.99
N ILE A 108 5.91 -8.41 15.55
CA ILE A 108 5.93 -8.77 16.97
C ILE A 108 5.95 -7.51 17.84
N CYS A 109 6.82 -6.54 17.54
CA CYS A 109 6.92 -5.27 18.25
C CYS A 109 5.61 -4.47 18.22
N LEU A 110 4.90 -4.40 17.09
CA LEU A 110 3.62 -3.68 17.01
C LEU A 110 2.48 -4.38 17.75
N THR A 111 2.47 -5.72 17.68
CA THR A 111 1.35 -6.52 18.16
C THR A 111 1.49 -6.94 19.62
N THR A 112 2.66 -6.85 20.22
CA THR A 112 2.88 -7.26 21.61
C THR A 112 3.04 -6.04 22.52
N THR A 113 2.45 -6.05 23.71
CA THR A 113 2.60 -4.96 24.70
C THR A 113 3.69 -5.22 25.74
N ALA A 114 4.59 -6.16 25.47
CA ALA A 114 5.67 -6.49 26.39
C ALA A 114 6.50 -5.23 26.65
N THR A 115 6.40 -4.72 27.88
CA THR A 115 7.13 -3.55 28.35
C THR A 115 7.82 -3.90 29.65
N PRO A 116 8.92 -3.24 30.02
CA PRO A 116 9.58 -3.47 31.30
C PRO A 116 8.64 -3.33 32.51
N GLN A 117 7.52 -2.60 32.37
CA GLN A 117 6.53 -2.38 33.42
C GLN A 117 5.36 -3.39 33.43
N SER A 118 5.20 -4.20 32.39
CA SER A 118 4.15 -5.23 32.29
C SER A 118 4.75 -6.52 31.72
N PRO A 119 5.19 -7.45 32.58
CA PRO A 119 5.79 -8.71 32.16
C PRO A 119 4.79 -9.65 31.49
N ASP A 120 3.49 -9.44 31.70
CA ASP A 120 2.43 -10.12 30.97
C ASP A 120 2.30 -9.53 29.56
N ALA A 121 3.10 -10.10 28.64
CA ALA A 121 3.06 -9.78 27.23
C ALA A 121 1.67 -10.10 26.65
N HIS A 122 0.81 -9.09 26.54
CA HIS A 122 -0.48 -9.24 25.88
C HIS A 122 -0.34 -9.03 24.37
N LEU A 123 -0.75 -10.05 23.62
CA LEU A 123 -0.83 -9.99 22.17
C LEU A 123 -2.12 -9.28 21.74
N LYS A 124 -1.98 -8.25 20.92
CA LYS A 124 -3.07 -7.53 20.24
C LYS A 124 -3.56 -8.37 19.06
N TYR A 125 -4.31 -9.44 19.33
CA TYR A 125 -4.82 -10.37 18.31
C TYR A 125 -5.54 -9.67 17.15
N GLY A 126 -6.36 -8.65 17.44
CA GLY A 126 -7.08 -7.89 16.41
C GLY A 126 -6.14 -7.16 15.45
N LEU A 127 -5.06 -6.54 15.97
CA LEU A 127 -4.06 -5.88 15.15
C LEU A 127 -3.25 -6.90 14.35
N LYS A 128 -2.82 -8.01 14.96
CA LYS A 128 -2.07 -9.08 14.27
C LYS A 128 -2.85 -9.63 13.07
N ASN A 129 -4.14 -9.92 13.25
CA ASN A 129 -5.00 -10.38 12.16
C ASN A 129 -5.16 -9.32 11.08
N THR A 130 -5.35 -8.06 11.48
CA THR A 130 -5.47 -6.94 10.53
C THR A 130 -4.21 -6.81 9.67
N LEU A 131 -3.03 -6.86 10.29
CA LEU A 131 -1.75 -6.80 9.59
C LEU A 131 -1.57 -7.99 8.65
N TYR A 132 -1.89 -9.21 9.09
CA TYR A 132 -1.82 -10.42 8.26
C TYR A 132 -2.60 -10.25 6.94
N TYR A 133 -3.89 -9.92 7.02
CA TYR A 133 -4.71 -9.76 5.82
C TYR A 133 -4.28 -8.57 4.97
N LEU A 134 -3.84 -7.47 5.59
CA LEU A 134 -3.34 -6.30 4.91
C LEU A 134 -2.05 -6.59 4.12
N MET A 135 -1.11 -7.32 4.71
CA MET A 135 0.13 -7.74 4.04
C MET A 135 -0.16 -8.66 2.86
N MET A 136 -1.04 -9.66 3.04
CA MET A 136 -1.45 -10.54 1.94
C MET A 136 -2.05 -9.75 0.77
N LYS A 137 -3.02 -8.88 1.07
CA LYS A 137 -3.67 -8.02 0.07
C LYS A 137 -2.67 -7.09 -0.63
N SER A 138 -1.71 -6.54 0.12
CA SER A 138 -0.66 -5.67 -0.41
C SER A 138 0.29 -6.43 -1.34
N ALA A 139 0.68 -7.65 -0.96
CA ALA A 139 1.52 -8.51 -1.79
C ALA A 139 0.84 -8.85 -3.13
N ASP A 140 -0.45 -9.16 -3.13
CA ASP A 140 -1.23 -9.42 -4.34
C ASP A 140 -1.25 -8.20 -5.27
N ILE A 141 -1.46 -6.99 -4.71
CA ILE A 141 -1.43 -5.73 -5.46
C ILE A 141 -0.05 -5.52 -6.09
N LEU A 142 1.02 -5.68 -5.32
CA LEU A 142 2.39 -5.48 -5.79
C LEU A 142 2.80 -6.51 -6.86
N GLN A 143 2.34 -7.75 -6.73
CA GLN A 143 2.54 -8.77 -7.74
C GLN A 143 1.80 -8.41 -9.03
N GLY A 144 0.54 -7.99 -8.94
CA GLY A 144 -0.25 -7.55 -10.09
C GLY A 144 0.39 -6.36 -10.83
N GLU A 145 0.89 -5.37 -10.08
CA GLU A 145 1.61 -4.23 -10.64
C GLU A 145 2.88 -4.68 -11.37
N ALA A 146 3.68 -5.54 -10.74
CA ALA A 146 4.91 -6.05 -11.35
C ALA A 146 4.66 -6.83 -12.65
N LEU A 147 3.57 -7.60 -12.71
CA LEU A 147 3.16 -8.33 -13.93
C LEU A 147 2.69 -7.37 -15.03
N THR A 148 1.92 -6.34 -14.67
CA THR A 148 1.43 -5.33 -15.62
C THR A 148 2.59 -4.56 -16.25
N VAL A 149 3.55 -4.10 -15.43
CA VAL A 149 4.76 -3.41 -15.90
C VAL A 149 5.60 -4.30 -16.82
N LYS A 150 5.76 -5.59 -16.49
CA LYS A 150 6.47 -6.56 -17.35
C LYS A 150 5.79 -6.68 -18.72
N GLY A 151 4.46 -6.86 -18.74
CA GLY A 151 3.71 -6.97 -19.99
C GLY A 151 3.72 -5.70 -20.87
N VAL A 152 3.84 -4.51 -20.27
CA VAL A 152 4.04 -3.25 -21.01
C VAL A 152 5.44 -3.19 -21.61
N LYS A 153 6.48 -3.53 -20.84
CA LYS A 153 7.87 -3.55 -21.32
C LYS A 153 8.08 -4.55 -22.46
N GLU A 154 7.51 -5.73 -22.35
CA GLU A 154 7.55 -6.74 -23.40
C GLU A 154 6.87 -6.22 -24.67
N ARG A 155 5.66 -5.64 -24.58
CA ARG A 155 4.99 -5.03 -25.73
C ARG A 155 5.79 -3.89 -26.37
N GLN A 156 6.39 -3.02 -25.57
CA GLN A 156 7.23 -1.93 -26.09
C GLN A 156 8.48 -2.48 -26.80
N ARG A 157 9.09 -3.54 -26.27
CA ARG A 157 10.21 -4.24 -26.91
C ARG A 157 9.80 -4.82 -28.26
N TRP A 158 8.64 -5.49 -28.34
CA TRP A 158 8.10 -5.99 -29.61
C TRP A 158 7.85 -4.88 -30.64
N MET A 159 7.26 -3.75 -30.22
CA MET A 159 7.03 -2.60 -31.09
C MET A 159 8.35 -2.00 -31.62
N ASN A 160 9.37 -1.88 -30.77
CA ASN A 160 10.66 -1.31 -31.14
C ASN A 160 11.48 -2.24 -32.07
N CYS A 161 11.28 -3.56 -32.00
CA CYS A 161 11.94 -4.50 -32.92
C CYS A 161 11.27 -4.55 -34.31
N ASN A 162 9.98 -4.19 -34.40
CA ASN A 162 9.22 -4.17 -35.67
C ASN A 162 9.36 -2.86 -36.45
N THR A 163 9.90 -1.79 -35.86
CA THR A 163 10.17 -0.51 -36.55
C THR A 163 11.59 -0.40 -37.11
N SER A 164 12.45 -1.39 -36.85
CA SER A 164 13.82 -1.48 -37.35
C SER A 164 13.99 -2.34 -38.62
N SER A 165 12.92 -2.59 -39.38
CA SER A 165 13.02 -3.16 -40.73
C SER A 165 12.99 -2.04 -41.77
N PRO A 166 14.12 -1.66 -42.38
CA PRO A 166 14.13 -0.74 -43.51
C PRO A 166 13.68 -1.52 -44.75
N PHE A 167 12.51 -1.18 -45.27
CA PHE A 167 12.21 -1.30 -46.70
C PHE A 167 11.92 0.11 -47.22
#